data_AF-A0A966SZ64-F1
#
_entry.id   AF-A0A966SZ64-F1
#
_cell.length_a   1.000
_cell.length_b   1.000
_cell.length_c   1.000
_cell.angle_alpha   90.00
_cell.angle_beta   90.00
_cell.angle_gamma   90.00
#
_symmetry.space_group_name_H-M   'P 1'
#
loop_
_entity.id
_entity.type
_entity.pdbx_description
1 polymer ?
#
loop_
_entity_poly.entity_id
_entity_poly.type
_entity_poly.pdbx_seq_one_letter_code
_entity_poly.pdbx_strand_id
1 'polypeptide(L)'
;MVLLAPGGVIHRGVATVLGMSTFQIGWPGFIFGTTGAAFVLGVAGVPTVFILVHSALSRTNPSIEDAARSLGLSPLATFRRVTFPLLRAPLLAGALLVFLYACVDFGVVSLLRARTVTTALYTYLLTGYAPPATAMLALALVAVLWGLLVVQRRIQRSGAGSTRGGDGSRVGDAVLADTRGRAGSTPVSLGQWRWPAALGAFVIVSLGFALPIGVLAWLASTLGVAGLPTFWWSLVPHLGHTLVIGASGATVAVCLGLALALARGRTTLIEPATWAMQAGYALPGTILALAIVTFVLRVAPWASDTAIPIIMASVILFAAPAFQACTTAIDAVPAV
;
A
#
# COMPACT_ATOMS: atom_id res chain seq x y z
N MET A 1 -7.22 18.50 1.82
CA MET A 1 -7.87 18.04 3.06
C MET A 1 -7.97 19.14 4.12
N VAL A 2 -7.00 20.04 4.27
CA VAL A 2 -7.13 21.25 5.11
C VAL A 2 -7.90 22.39 4.43
N LEU A 3 -7.98 22.39 3.09
CA LEU A 3 -8.95 23.22 2.34
C LEU A 3 -10.41 22.98 2.76
N LEU A 4 -10.75 21.73 3.12
CA LEU A 4 -12.08 21.30 3.61
C LEU A 4 -12.15 21.12 5.14
N ALA A 5 -11.10 21.48 5.89
CA ALA A 5 -11.13 21.35 7.34
C ALA A 5 -11.92 22.50 7.99
N PRO A 6 -12.40 22.33 9.25
CA PRO A 6 -12.92 23.44 10.05
C PRO A 6 -11.91 24.60 10.07
N GLY A 7 -12.27 25.73 9.49
CA GLY A 7 -11.41 26.90 9.32
C GLY A 7 -10.55 26.93 8.04
N GLY A 8 -10.71 25.98 7.11
CA GLY A 8 -10.02 25.93 5.80
C GLY A 8 -10.52 26.96 4.78
N VAL A 9 -9.82 27.15 3.66
CA VAL A 9 -10.16 28.20 2.66
C VAL A 9 -11.57 28.02 2.08
N ILE A 10 -12.00 26.78 1.81
CA ILE A 10 -13.34 26.51 1.32
C ILE A 10 -14.37 26.75 2.43
N HIS A 11 -14.01 26.48 3.70
CA HIS A 11 -14.90 26.77 4.84
C HIS A 11 -15.16 28.26 4.94
N ARG A 12 -14.08 29.03 4.88
CA ARG A 12 -14.10 30.49 5.03
C ARG A 12 -14.76 31.12 3.81
N GLY A 13 -14.50 30.61 2.61
CA GLY A 13 -15.17 31.04 1.37
C GLY A 13 -16.68 30.80 1.43
N VAL A 14 -17.12 29.61 1.84
CA VAL A 14 -18.55 29.30 2.01
C VAL A 14 -19.16 30.11 3.16
N ALA A 15 -18.44 30.30 4.27
CA ALA A 15 -18.89 31.11 5.40
C ALA A 15 -19.05 32.61 5.07
N THR A 16 -18.13 33.15 4.27
CA THR A 16 -18.17 34.55 3.83
C THR A 16 -19.28 34.80 2.81
N VAL A 17 -19.55 33.84 1.90
CA VAL A 17 -20.66 33.93 0.95
C VAL A 17 -22.03 33.79 1.63
N LEU A 18 -22.13 32.97 2.69
CA LEU A 18 -23.37 32.75 3.43
C LEU A 18 -23.59 33.73 4.60
N GLY A 19 -22.65 34.65 4.86
CA GLY A 19 -22.76 35.64 5.94
C GLY A 19 -22.76 35.07 7.36
N MET A 20 -22.31 33.82 7.54
CA MET A 20 -22.31 33.10 8.81
C MET A 20 -20.90 33.03 9.40
N SER A 21 -20.79 33.02 10.74
CA SER A 21 -19.49 32.80 11.38
C SER A 21 -18.99 31.38 11.08
N THR A 22 -17.68 31.22 10.85
CA THR A 22 -17.02 29.93 10.56
C THR A 22 -17.33 28.84 11.60
N PHE A 23 -17.74 29.22 12.81
CA PHE A 23 -18.10 28.30 13.89
C PHE A 23 -19.55 27.78 13.81
N GLN A 24 -20.46 28.48 13.12
CA GLN A 24 -21.87 28.11 12.97
C GLN A 24 -22.13 27.17 11.79
N ILE A 25 -21.23 27.15 10.79
CA ILE A 25 -21.27 26.18 9.70
C ILE A 25 -20.57 24.92 10.18
N GLY A 26 -21.33 24.00 10.76
CA GLY A 26 -20.86 22.63 10.99
C GLY A 26 -20.44 22.02 9.65
N TRP A 27 -19.13 21.84 9.43
CA TRP A 27 -18.66 21.03 8.31
C TRP A 27 -19.31 19.67 8.40
N PRO A 28 -19.73 19.08 7.28
CA PRO A 28 -20.46 17.85 7.34
C PRO A 28 -19.55 16.77 7.93
N GLY A 29 -20.01 16.18 9.04
CA GLY A 29 -19.25 15.23 9.85
C GLY A 29 -18.85 13.94 9.14
N PHE A 30 -19.13 13.80 7.83
CA PHE A 30 -18.67 12.68 7.01
C PHE A 30 -17.18 12.78 6.61
N ILE A 31 -16.58 13.99 6.61
CA ILE A 31 -15.19 14.20 6.17
C ILE A 31 -14.20 13.86 7.29
N PHE A 32 -14.59 14.08 8.54
CA PHE A 32 -13.78 13.78 9.72
C PHE A 32 -14.27 12.49 10.38
N GLY A 33 -13.36 11.79 11.05
CA GLY A 33 -13.66 10.50 11.65
C GLY A 33 -13.50 9.33 10.66
N THR A 34 -14.09 8.19 11.03
CA THR A 34 -13.86 6.91 10.36
C THR A 34 -14.35 6.88 8.92
N THR A 35 -15.47 7.53 8.61
CA THR A 35 -16.03 7.58 7.24
C THR A 35 -15.10 8.32 6.28
N GLY A 36 -14.58 9.48 6.68
CA GLY A 36 -13.63 10.23 5.86
C GLY A 36 -12.31 9.48 5.66
N ALA A 37 -11.82 8.81 6.72
CA ALA A 37 -10.63 7.97 6.62
C ALA A 37 -10.83 6.78 5.67
N ALA A 38 -11.98 6.11 5.74
CA ALA A 38 -12.33 5.02 4.84
C ALA A 38 -12.38 5.50 3.37
N PHE A 39 -12.95 6.67 3.12
CA PHE A 39 -13.00 7.26 1.78
C PHE A 39 -11.59 7.57 1.24
N VAL A 40 -10.76 8.26 2.02
CA VAL A 40 -9.40 8.64 1.60
C VAL A 40 -8.52 7.41 1.38
N LEU A 41 -8.57 6.43 2.30
CA LEU A 41 -7.82 5.17 2.16
C LEU A 41 -8.33 4.34 0.97
N GLY A 42 -9.64 4.36 0.71
CA GLY A 42 -10.24 3.71 -0.46
C GLY A 42 -9.74 4.30 -1.77
N VAL A 43 -9.75 5.63 -1.89
CA VAL A 43 -9.22 6.34 -3.07
C VAL A 43 -7.72 6.11 -3.23
N ALA A 44 -6.95 6.16 -2.13
CA ALA A 44 -5.52 5.88 -2.14
C ALA A 44 -5.19 4.43 -2.54
N GLY A 45 -6.10 3.49 -2.29
CA GLY A 45 -5.96 2.08 -2.67
C GLY A 45 -6.28 1.77 -4.13
N VAL A 46 -6.97 2.66 -4.86
CA VAL A 46 -7.37 2.43 -6.26
C VAL A 46 -6.20 2.04 -7.18
N PRO A 47 -5.04 2.73 -7.17
CA PRO A 47 -3.92 2.38 -8.04
C PRO A 47 -3.40 0.96 -7.78
N THR A 48 -3.38 0.54 -6.51
CA THR A 48 -2.93 -0.80 -6.11
C THR A 48 -3.84 -1.88 -6.70
N VAL A 49 -5.16 -1.71 -6.57
CA VAL A 49 -6.13 -2.65 -7.16
C VAL A 49 -6.03 -2.64 -8.69
N PHE A 50 -5.87 -1.47 -9.29
CA PHE A 50 -5.73 -1.31 -10.74
C PHE A 50 -4.53 -2.09 -11.29
N ILE A 51 -3.35 -1.97 -10.67
CA ILE A 51 -2.13 -2.69 -11.11
C ILE A 51 -2.35 -4.21 -11.04
N LEU A 52 -2.94 -4.72 -9.96
CA LEU A 52 -3.25 -6.13 -9.79
C LEU A 52 -4.22 -6.64 -10.86
N VAL A 53 -5.31 -5.92 -11.10
CA VAL A 53 -6.31 -6.26 -12.12
C VAL A 53 -5.72 -6.20 -13.52
N HIS A 54 -4.94 -5.16 -13.84
CA HIS A 54 -4.26 -5.00 -15.12
C HIS A 54 -3.29 -6.17 -15.38
N SER A 55 -2.50 -6.54 -14.37
CA SER A 55 -1.55 -7.66 -14.46
C SER A 55 -2.22 -9.03 -14.65
N ALA A 56 -3.47 -9.17 -14.23
CA ALA A 56 -4.26 -10.37 -14.45
C ALA A 56 -4.87 -10.37 -15.86
N LEU A 57 -5.40 -9.22 -16.31
CA LEU A 57 -5.92 -9.06 -17.68
C LEU A 57 -4.84 -9.29 -18.74
N SER A 58 -3.63 -8.80 -18.51
CA SER A 58 -2.50 -8.97 -19.44
C SER A 58 -2.06 -10.43 -19.61
N ARG A 59 -2.49 -11.34 -18.72
CA ARG A 59 -2.20 -12.77 -18.77
C ARG A 59 -3.36 -13.60 -19.31
N THR A 60 -4.55 -13.02 -19.46
CA THR A 60 -5.74 -13.71 -19.97
C THR A 60 -5.63 -13.87 -21.48
N ASN A 61 -5.94 -15.06 -22.01
CA ASN A 61 -5.93 -15.30 -23.45
C ASN A 61 -7.10 -14.56 -24.13
N PRO A 62 -6.86 -13.66 -25.10
CA PRO A 62 -7.91 -12.96 -25.83
C PRO A 62 -8.90 -13.88 -26.55
N SER A 63 -8.49 -15.10 -26.90
CA SER A 63 -9.32 -16.07 -27.62
C SER A 63 -10.63 -16.43 -26.90
N ILE A 64 -10.66 -16.33 -25.57
CA ILE A 64 -11.86 -16.61 -24.77
C ILE A 64 -12.92 -15.53 -24.99
N GLU A 65 -12.50 -14.27 -25.13
CA GLU A 65 -13.41 -13.16 -25.44
C GLU A 65 -13.87 -13.17 -26.90
N ASP A 66 -12.98 -13.54 -27.82
CA ASP A 66 -13.29 -13.68 -29.25
C ASP A 66 -14.25 -14.85 -29.51
N ALA A 67 -14.11 -15.96 -28.80
CA ALA A 67 -15.05 -17.08 -28.85
C ALA A 67 -16.45 -16.67 -28.34
N ALA A 68 -16.51 -15.92 -27.24
CA ALA A 68 -17.76 -15.39 -26.70
C ALA A 68 -18.45 -14.44 -27.69
N ARG A 69 -17.70 -13.53 -28.33
CA ARG A 69 -18.22 -12.64 -29.37
C ARG A 69 -18.67 -13.41 -30.62
N SER A 70 -17.97 -14.46 -31.01
CA SER A 70 -18.34 -15.33 -32.15
C SER A 70 -19.64 -16.10 -31.91
N LEU A 71 -19.98 -16.40 -30.65
CA LEU A 71 -21.26 -16.97 -30.24
C LEU A 71 -22.40 -15.93 -30.18
N GLY A 72 -22.18 -14.71 -30.67
CA GLY A 72 -23.18 -13.65 -30.74
C GLY A 72 -23.32 -12.81 -29.45
N LEU A 73 -22.42 -12.96 -28.47
CA LEU A 73 -22.46 -12.12 -27.27
C LEU A 73 -21.99 -10.69 -27.59
N SER A 74 -22.77 -9.71 -27.14
CA SER A 74 -22.38 -8.30 -27.19
C SER A 74 -21.18 -8.02 -26.27
N PRO A 75 -20.40 -6.95 -26.49
CA PRO A 75 -19.22 -6.63 -25.66
C PRO A 75 -19.53 -6.56 -24.15
N LEU A 76 -20.68 -6.00 -23.78
CA LEU A 76 -21.11 -5.93 -22.38
C LEU A 76 -21.49 -7.32 -21.82
N ALA A 77 -22.10 -8.18 -22.64
CA ALA A 77 -22.43 -9.55 -22.27
C ALA A 77 -21.16 -10.40 -22.09
N THR A 78 -20.18 -10.26 -23.00
CA THR A 78 -18.86 -10.88 -22.88
C THR A 78 -18.14 -10.41 -21.62
N PHE A 79 -18.12 -9.10 -21.34
CA PHE A 79 -17.54 -8.57 -20.11
C PHE A 79 -18.21 -9.16 -18.86
N ARG A 80 -19.54 -9.14 -18.76
CA ARG A 80 -20.24 -9.60 -17.55
C ARG A 80 -20.20 -11.11 -17.34
N ARG A 81 -20.19 -11.91 -18.41
CA ARG A 81 -20.26 -13.38 -18.33
C ARG A 81 -18.90 -14.07 -18.40
N VAL A 82 -17.90 -13.44 -19.00
CA VAL A 82 -16.57 -14.03 -19.21
C VAL A 82 -15.52 -13.25 -18.44
N THR A 83 -15.31 -11.98 -18.78
CA THR A 83 -14.19 -11.19 -18.23
C THR A 83 -14.38 -10.90 -16.73
N PHE A 84 -15.55 -10.48 -16.27
CA PHE A 84 -15.80 -10.11 -14.88
C PHE A 84 -15.68 -11.30 -13.89
N PRO A 85 -16.23 -12.50 -14.19
CA PRO A 85 -15.99 -13.69 -13.37
C PRO A 85 -14.52 -14.11 -13.32
N LEU A 86 -13.73 -13.88 -14.37
CA LEU A 86 -12.28 -14.08 -14.35
C LEU A 86 -11.57 -13.04 -13.48
N LEU A 87 -12.07 -11.80 -13.48
CA LEU A 87 -11.54 -10.69 -12.69
C LEU A 87 -11.88 -10.74 -11.19
N ARG A 88 -12.85 -11.56 -10.76
CA ARG A 88 -13.26 -11.63 -9.34
C ARG A 88 -12.11 -11.98 -8.39
N ALA A 89 -11.23 -12.90 -8.81
CA ALA A 89 -10.10 -13.35 -8.00
C ALA A 89 -9.04 -12.24 -7.80
N PRO A 90 -8.52 -11.58 -8.87
CA PRO A 90 -7.60 -10.46 -8.70
C PRO A 90 -8.24 -9.24 -8.03
N LEU A 91 -9.55 -8.98 -8.24
CA LEU A 91 -10.28 -7.92 -7.54
C LEU A 91 -10.33 -8.17 -6.03
N LEU A 92 -10.69 -9.39 -5.60
CA LEU A 92 -10.69 -9.76 -4.19
C LEU A 92 -9.29 -9.70 -3.58
N ALA A 93 -8.27 -10.17 -4.31
CA ALA A 93 -6.88 -10.10 -3.85
C ALA A 93 -6.40 -8.65 -3.66
N GLY A 94 -6.76 -7.75 -4.57
CA GLY A 94 -6.45 -6.33 -4.46
C GLY A 94 -7.22 -5.63 -3.35
N ALA A 95 -8.52 -5.90 -3.23
CA ALA A 95 -9.35 -5.36 -2.14
C ALA A 95 -8.83 -5.80 -0.76
N LEU A 96 -8.42 -7.06 -0.63
CA LEU A 96 -7.82 -7.60 0.59
C LEU A 96 -6.51 -6.89 0.94
N LEU A 97 -5.67 -6.62 -0.06
CA LEU A 97 -4.40 -5.93 0.12
C LEU A 97 -4.60 -4.48 0.57
N VAL A 98 -5.56 -3.77 -0.04
CA VAL A 98 -5.93 -2.40 0.38
C VAL A 98 -6.51 -2.41 1.78
N PHE A 99 -7.34 -3.40 2.13
CA PHE A 99 -7.87 -3.54 3.48
C PHE A 99 -6.76 -3.74 4.52
N LEU A 100 -5.78 -4.61 4.25
CA LEU A 100 -4.61 -4.81 5.10
C LEU A 100 -3.84 -3.50 5.30
N TYR A 101 -3.60 -2.76 4.22
CA TYR A 101 -2.92 -1.46 4.27
C TYR A 101 -3.70 -0.45 5.12
N ALA A 102 -5.02 -0.36 4.92
CA ALA A 102 -5.90 0.52 5.68
C ALA A 102 -5.93 0.18 7.19
N CYS A 103 -5.86 -1.09 7.56
CA CYS A 103 -5.79 -1.52 8.96
C CYS A 103 -4.49 -1.08 9.67
N VAL A 104 -3.40 -0.94 8.91
CA VAL A 104 -2.08 -0.54 9.43
C VAL A 104 -1.85 0.97 9.33
N ASP A 105 -2.65 1.69 8.54
CA ASP A 105 -2.43 3.10 8.32
C ASP A 105 -2.65 3.94 9.59
N PHE A 106 -1.62 4.72 9.93
CA PHE A 106 -1.69 5.71 11.00
C PHE A 106 -1.88 7.12 10.45
N GLY A 107 -1.28 7.43 9.30
CA GLY A 107 -1.16 8.80 8.80
C GLY A 107 -2.52 9.44 8.50
N VAL A 108 -3.28 8.84 7.60
CA VAL A 108 -4.61 9.35 7.19
C VAL A 108 -5.56 9.33 8.37
N VAL A 109 -5.54 8.25 9.14
CA VAL A 109 -6.43 7.99 10.26
C VAL A 109 -6.22 9.01 11.40
N SER A 110 -4.97 9.30 11.75
CA SER A 110 -4.61 10.30 12.76
C SER A 110 -4.99 11.71 12.31
N LEU A 111 -4.68 12.06 11.06
CA LEU A 111 -5.01 13.37 10.48
C LEU A 111 -6.52 13.65 10.49
N LEU A 112 -7.32 12.63 10.17
CA LEU A 112 -8.79 12.74 10.16
C LEU A 112 -9.42 12.48 11.53
N ARG A 113 -8.60 12.28 12.58
CA ARG A 113 -9.04 11.99 13.95
C ARG A 113 -9.99 10.80 14.02
N ALA A 114 -9.77 9.81 13.15
CA ALA A 114 -10.54 8.59 13.12
C ALA A 114 -10.13 7.68 14.28
N ARG A 115 -11.11 7.22 15.06
CA ARG A 115 -10.86 6.35 16.21
C ARG A 115 -10.63 4.91 15.73
N THR A 116 -9.38 4.47 15.78
CA THR A 116 -8.94 3.12 15.36
C THR A 116 -7.98 2.51 16.38
N VAL A 117 -7.71 1.21 16.24
CA VAL A 117 -6.69 0.49 17.04
C VAL A 117 -5.32 1.17 16.91
N THR A 118 -4.94 1.60 15.70
CA THR A 118 -3.66 2.27 15.42
C THR A 118 -3.54 3.60 16.17
N THR A 119 -4.60 4.41 16.21
CA THR A 119 -4.60 5.66 16.98
C THR A 119 -4.59 5.42 18.49
N ALA A 120 -5.26 4.37 18.98
CA ALA A 120 -5.23 4.02 20.40
C ALA A 120 -3.82 3.57 20.85
N LEU A 121 -3.13 2.81 20.01
CA LEU A 121 -1.73 2.42 20.19
C LEU A 121 -0.78 3.62 20.20
N TYR A 122 -1.01 4.58 19.31
CA TYR A 122 -0.20 5.80 19.28
C TYR A 122 -0.40 6.66 20.53
N THR A 123 -1.64 6.79 21.02
CA THR A 123 -1.89 7.50 22.28
C THR A 123 -1.14 6.85 23.43
N TYR A 124 -1.05 5.51 23.48
CA TYR A 124 -0.22 4.82 24.46
C TYR A 124 1.27 5.19 24.34
N LEU A 125 1.80 5.25 23.12
CA LEU A 125 3.20 5.62 22.89
C LEU A 125 3.53 7.00 23.48
N LEU A 126 2.59 7.95 23.41
CA LEU A 126 2.77 9.30 23.93
C LEU A 126 2.57 9.41 25.44
N THR A 127 1.60 8.68 26.00
CA THR A 127 1.22 8.84 27.42
C THR A 127 1.94 7.87 28.35
N GLY A 128 2.58 6.82 27.81
CA GLY A 128 3.18 5.74 28.59
C GLY A 128 2.16 4.87 29.34
N TYR A 129 0.85 5.15 29.20
CA TYR A 129 -0.22 4.42 29.86
C TYR A 129 -1.10 3.68 28.85
N ALA A 130 -1.00 2.36 28.83
CA ALA A 130 -1.92 1.49 28.10
C ALA A 130 -2.79 0.77 29.11
N PRO A 131 -4.12 0.92 29.02
CA PRO A 131 -5.01 -0.09 29.55
C PRO A 131 -4.59 -1.47 29.01
N PRO A 132 -4.65 -2.55 29.81
CA PRO A 132 -4.37 -3.92 29.34
C PRO A 132 -5.14 -4.29 28.05
N ALA A 133 -6.33 -3.70 27.90
CA ALA A 133 -7.16 -3.81 26.71
C ALA A 133 -6.47 -3.34 25.41
N THR A 134 -5.58 -2.35 25.45
CA THR A 134 -4.86 -1.85 24.26
C THR A 134 -3.87 -2.88 23.74
N ALA A 135 -3.15 -3.57 24.64
CA ALA A 135 -2.23 -4.64 24.26
C ALA A 135 -2.98 -5.85 23.68
N MET A 136 -4.13 -6.20 24.25
CA MET A 136 -5.01 -7.26 23.71
C MET A 136 -5.54 -6.91 22.32
N LEU A 137 -5.97 -5.66 22.10
CA LEU A 137 -6.42 -5.19 20.78
C LEU A 137 -5.29 -5.19 19.74
N ALA A 138 -4.07 -4.85 20.14
CA ALA A 138 -2.90 -4.90 19.26
C ALA A 138 -2.59 -6.33 18.84
N LEU A 139 -2.60 -7.28 19.79
CA LEU A 139 -2.40 -8.70 19.50
C LEU A 139 -3.52 -9.25 18.61
N ALA A 140 -4.78 -8.88 18.87
CA ALA A 140 -5.91 -9.27 18.03
C ALA A 140 -5.76 -8.73 16.59
N LEU A 141 -5.32 -7.48 16.43
CA LEU A 141 -5.05 -6.89 15.12
C LEU A 141 -3.93 -7.65 14.39
N VAL A 142 -2.82 -7.94 15.06
CA VAL A 142 -1.72 -8.74 14.49
C VAL A 142 -2.21 -10.13 14.06
N ALA A 143 -3.03 -10.79 14.89
CA ALA A 143 -3.58 -12.11 14.56
C ALA A 143 -4.51 -12.07 13.33
N VAL A 144 -5.36 -11.04 13.22
CA VAL A 144 -6.24 -10.83 12.06
C VAL A 144 -5.41 -10.58 10.80
N LEU A 145 -4.41 -9.69 10.86
CA LEU A 145 -3.54 -9.38 9.72
C LEU A 145 -2.73 -10.61 9.30
N TRP A 146 -2.23 -11.38 10.26
CA TRP A 146 -1.55 -12.65 9.99
C TRP A 146 -2.45 -13.63 9.25
N GLY A 147 -3.66 -13.86 9.77
CA GLY A 147 -4.65 -14.73 9.14
C GLY A 147 -4.97 -14.27 7.72
N LEU A 148 -5.12 -12.96 7.52
CA LEU A 148 -5.40 -12.38 6.22
C LEU A 148 -4.27 -12.61 5.22
N LEU A 149 -3.02 -12.45 5.63
CA LEU A 149 -1.85 -12.72 4.79
C LEU A 149 -1.73 -14.21 4.45
N VAL A 150 -2.02 -15.11 5.38
CA VAL A 150 -2.05 -16.55 5.11
C VAL A 150 -3.14 -16.88 4.08
N VAL A 151 -4.34 -16.33 4.23
CA VAL A 151 -5.43 -16.49 3.26
C VAL A 151 -5.02 -15.93 1.89
N GLN A 152 -4.43 -14.73 1.85
CA GLN A 152 -3.95 -14.10 0.63
C GLN A 152 -2.93 -14.98 -0.09
N ARG A 153 -1.95 -15.54 0.64
CA ARG A 153 -0.95 -16.46 0.09
C ARG A 153 -1.56 -17.75 -0.43
N ARG A 154 -2.55 -18.31 0.27
CA ARG A 154 -3.25 -19.53 -0.18
C ARG A 154 -4.00 -19.27 -1.49
N ILE A 155 -4.76 -18.17 -1.58
CA ILE A 155 -5.50 -17.79 -2.79
C ILE A 155 -4.54 -17.56 -3.96
N GLN A 156 -3.41 -16.88 -3.75
CA GLN A 156 -2.39 -16.66 -4.80
C GLN A 156 -1.75 -17.97 -5.28
N ARG A 157 -1.47 -18.92 -4.37
CA ARG A 157 -0.95 -20.25 -4.73
C ARG A 157 -1.98 -21.08 -5.50
N SER A 158 -3.25 -21.05 -5.11
CA SER A 158 -4.33 -21.75 -5.81
C SER A 158 -4.63 -21.15 -7.19
N GLY A 159 -4.57 -19.83 -7.33
CA GLY A 159 -4.73 -19.14 -8.62
C GLY A 159 -3.58 -19.39 -9.59
N ALA A 160 -2.34 -19.47 -9.10
CA ALA A 160 -1.16 -19.85 -9.88
C ALA A 160 -1.16 -21.33 -10.31
N GLY A 161 -1.96 -22.18 -9.63
CA GLY A 161 -2.21 -23.58 -9.99
C GLY A 161 -3.30 -23.76 -11.05
N SER A 162 -4.28 -22.85 -11.14
CA SER A 162 -5.39 -22.95 -12.11
C SER A 162 -4.99 -22.61 -13.55
N THR A 163 -3.85 -21.97 -13.77
CA THR A 163 -3.23 -21.80 -15.11
C THR A 163 -2.10 -22.81 -15.37
N ARG A 164 -1.83 -23.70 -14.41
CA ARG A 164 -0.84 -24.79 -14.47
C ARG A 164 -1.49 -26.19 -14.43
N GLY A 165 -2.77 -26.28 -14.77
CA GLY A 165 -3.47 -27.56 -14.90
C GLY A 165 -3.33 -28.14 -16.32
N GLY A 166 -2.44 -29.13 -16.47
CA GLY A 166 -2.44 -30.08 -17.58
C GLY A 166 -1.20 -30.01 -18.48
N ASP A 167 -0.24 -30.90 -18.23
CA ASP A 167 0.63 -31.69 -19.14
C ASP A 167 0.90 -31.25 -20.61
N GLY A 168 0.84 -29.95 -20.90
CA GLY A 168 1.02 -29.36 -22.22
C GLY A 168 2.23 -28.43 -22.32
N SER A 169 3.06 -28.36 -21.28
CA SER A 169 4.15 -27.36 -21.16
C SER A 169 5.20 -27.41 -22.25
N ARG A 170 5.34 -28.53 -22.98
CA ARG A 170 6.29 -28.62 -24.11
C ARG A 170 5.68 -28.23 -25.45
N VAL A 171 4.36 -28.32 -25.61
CA VAL A 171 3.66 -27.93 -26.85
C VAL A 171 3.15 -26.49 -26.74
N GLY A 172 2.76 -26.07 -25.54
CA GLY A 172 2.29 -24.73 -25.21
C GLY A 172 3.37 -23.67 -25.34
N ASP A 173 4.61 -23.92 -24.93
CA ASP A 173 5.68 -22.93 -25.06
C ASP A 173 6.05 -22.63 -26.52
N ALA A 174 5.93 -23.62 -27.42
CA ALA A 174 6.12 -23.42 -28.86
C ALA A 174 4.96 -22.65 -29.50
N VAL A 175 3.71 -22.92 -29.10
CA VAL A 175 2.52 -22.21 -29.59
C VAL A 175 2.40 -20.80 -28.98
N LEU A 176 2.83 -20.60 -27.73
CA LEU A 176 2.90 -19.31 -27.05
C LEU A 176 4.04 -18.42 -27.60
N ALA A 177 5.14 -19.01 -28.07
CA ALA A 177 6.16 -18.27 -28.81
C ALA A 177 5.65 -17.77 -30.17
N ASP A 178 4.90 -18.59 -30.90
CA ASP A 178 4.31 -18.22 -32.20
C ASP A 178 3.15 -17.22 -32.06
N THR A 179 2.35 -17.33 -30.99
CA THR A 179 1.25 -16.38 -30.71
C THR A 179 1.70 -15.08 -30.04
N ARG A 180 2.88 -14.99 -29.41
CA ARG A 180 3.43 -13.70 -28.91
C ARG A 180 3.62 -12.66 -30.03
N GLY A 181 3.86 -13.10 -31.27
CA GLY A 181 3.92 -12.22 -32.44
C GLY A 181 2.55 -11.75 -32.95
N ARG A 182 1.45 -12.41 -32.54
CA ARG A 182 0.07 -12.13 -32.97
C ARG A 182 -0.88 -11.67 -31.85
N ALA A 183 -0.48 -11.83 -30.59
CA ALA A 183 -1.23 -11.45 -29.38
C ALA A 183 -1.16 -9.94 -29.09
N GLY A 184 -1.17 -9.11 -30.13
CA GLY A 184 -1.57 -7.72 -29.96
C GLY A 184 -3.06 -7.75 -29.64
N SER A 185 -3.42 -7.52 -28.38
CA SER A 185 -4.79 -7.11 -28.05
C SER A 185 -5.12 -5.96 -28.98
N THR A 186 -6.07 -6.16 -29.89
CA THR A 186 -6.47 -5.09 -30.80
C THR A 186 -6.91 -3.93 -29.93
N PRO A 187 -6.23 -2.76 -29.99
CA PRO A 187 -6.53 -1.66 -29.11
C PRO A 187 -7.98 -1.25 -29.37
N VAL A 188 -8.85 -1.48 -28.38
CA VAL A 188 -10.26 -1.08 -28.47
C VAL A 188 -10.27 0.44 -28.53
N SER A 189 -10.64 1.00 -29.70
CA SER A 189 -10.71 2.44 -29.86
C SER A 189 -11.83 2.99 -28.98
N LEU A 190 -11.45 3.64 -27.89
CA LEU A 190 -12.39 4.29 -26.96
C LEU A 190 -13.16 5.47 -27.60
N GLY A 191 -12.87 5.85 -28.85
CA GLY A 191 -13.59 6.89 -29.57
C GLY A 191 -13.69 8.19 -28.76
N GLN A 192 -14.90 8.75 -28.64
CA GLN A 192 -15.17 9.94 -27.82
C GLN A 192 -15.08 9.69 -26.32
N TRP A 193 -15.19 8.43 -25.86
CA TRP A 193 -15.07 8.03 -24.45
C TRP A 193 -13.62 8.09 -23.92
N ARG A 194 -12.63 8.29 -24.80
CA ARG A 194 -11.25 8.56 -24.40
C ARG A 194 -11.13 9.80 -23.50
N TRP A 195 -11.94 10.83 -23.76
CA TRP A 195 -11.88 12.09 -23.03
C TRP A 195 -12.46 11.97 -21.61
N PRO A 196 -13.67 11.38 -21.42
CA PRO A 196 -14.16 11.04 -20.08
C PRO A 196 -13.20 10.14 -19.28
N ALA A 197 -12.63 9.11 -19.93
CA ALA A 197 -11.71 8.20 -19.25
C ALA A 197 -10.39 8.89 -18.85
N ALA A 198 -9.82 9.68 -19.76
CA ALA A 198 -8.63 10.49 -19.48
C ALA A 198 -8.90 11.56 -18.42
N LEU A 199 -10.07 12.21 -18.44
CA LEU A 199 -10.48 13.15 -17.41
C LEU A 199 -10.65 12.47 -16.06
N GLY A 200 -11.29 11.29 -16.01
CA GLY A 200 -11.42 10.51 -14.78
C GLY A 200 -10.07 10.13 -14.19
N ALA A 201 -9.15 9.61 -15.01
CA ALA A 201 -7.79 9.31 -14.59
C ALA A 201 -7.03 10.56 -14.12
N PHE A 202 -7.14 11.65 -14.88
CA PHE A 202 -6.54 12.94 -14.54
C PHE A 202 -7.08 13.48 -13.22
N VAL A 203 -8.39 13.41 -12.99
CA VAL A 203 -9.02 13.85 -11.74
C VAL A 203 -8.51 12.99 -10.58
N ILE A 204 -8.44 11.66 -10.72
CA ILE A 204 -7.94 10.76 -9.67
C ILE A 204 -6.48 11.09 -9.32
N VAL A 205 -5.61 11.22 -10.33
CA VAL A 205 -4.18 11.55 -10.13
C VAL A 205 -4.02 12.96 -9.55
N SER A 206 -4.77 13.93 -10.07
CA SER A 206 -4.76 15.31 -9.59
C SER A 206 -5.25 15.40 -8.15
N LEU A 207 -6.29 14.66 -7.77
CA LEU A 207 -6.75 14.60 -6.39
C LEU A 207 -5.68 14.01 -5.47
N GLY A 208 -4.94 13.00 -5.95
CA GLY A 208 -3.85 12.37 -5.20
C GLY A 208 -2.68 13.32 -4.92
N PHE A 209 -2.40 14.28 -5.81
CA PHE A 209 -1.18 15.11 -5.74
C PHE A 209 -1.45 16.58 -5.41
N ALA A 210 -2.43 17.20 -6.08
CA ALA A 210 -2.78 18.60 -5.86
C ALA A 210 -3.36 18.82 -4.46
N LEU A 211 -4.05 17.83 -3.91
CA LEU A 211 -4.70 17.95 -2.62
C LEU A 211 -3.72 17.94 -1.43
N PRO A 212 -2.68 17.07 -1.38
CA PRO A 212 -1.59 17.21 -0.40
C PRO A 212 -0.79 18.51 -0.56
N ILE A 213 -0.42 18.89 -1.78
CA ILE A 213 0.38 20.10 -2.03
C ILE A 213 -0.38 21.36 -1.64
N GLY A 214 -1.65 21.47 -2.04
CA GLY A 214 -2.51 22.60 -1.69
C GLY A 214 -2.70 22.74 -0.17
N VAL A 215 -2.71 21.63 0.55
CA VAL A 215 -2.73 21.62 2.02
C VAL A 215 -1.45 22.16 2.62
N LEU A 216 -0.29 21.71 2.13
CA LEU A 216 1.01 22.14 2.62
C LEU A 216 1.24 23.63 2.35
N ALA A 217 0.90 24.10 1.15
CA ALA A 217 0.98 25.51 0.78
C ALA A 217 0.06 26.38 1.66
N TRP A 218 -1.14 25.89 1.95
CA TRP A 218 -2.06 26.58 2.86
C TRP A 218 -1.51 26.63 4.29
N LEU A 219 -1.01 25.51 4.83
CA LEU A 219 -0.42 25.45 6.17
C LEU A 219 0.76 26.41 6.32
N ALA A 220 1.61 26.48 5.30
CA ALA A 220 2.71 27.43 5.24
C ALA A 220 2.22 28.90 5.30
N SER A 221 1.09 29.19 4.65
CA SER A 221 0.49 30.54 4.66
C SER A 221 -0.24 30.89 5.96
N THR A 222 -0.93 29.93 6.61
CA THR A 222 -1.70 30.19 7.84
C THR A 222 -0.86 30.20 9.10
N LEU A 223 0.25 29.46 9.13
CA LEU A 223 1.19 29.49 10.25
C LEU A 223 2.04 30.78 10.30
N GLY A 224 1.87 31.69 9.34
CA GLY A 224 2.54 33.00 9.35
C GLY A 224 4.06 32.86 9.39
N VAL A 225 4.62 31.91 8.64
CA VAL A 225 6.06 31.63 8.68
C VAL A 225 6.81 32.70 7.89
N ALA A 226 7.08 33.84 8.53
CA ALA A 226 7.93 34.93 8.02
C ALA A 226 9.40 34.50 7.78
N GLY A 227 9.73 33.22 7.99
CA GLY A 227 11.06 32.62 7.83
C GLY A 227 11.08 31.45 6.85
N LEU A 228 10.27 31.45 5.77
CA LEU A 228 10.34 30.38 4.76
C LEU A 228 11.78 30.06 4.30
N PRO A 229 12.66 31.04 4.01
CA PRO A 229 14.06 30.74 3.67
C PRO A 229 14.85 30.04 4.78
N THR A 230 14.67 30.45 6.04
CA THR A 230 15.36 29.85 7.20
C THR A 230 14.77 28.49 7.58
N PHE A 231 13.47 28.27 7.37
CA PHE A 231 12.80 26.98 7.52
C PHE A 231 13.29 25.95 6.49
N TRP A 232 13.38 26.32 5.21
CA TRP A 232 13.92 25.41 4.20
C TRP A 232 15.36 25.04 4.48
N TRP A 233 16.17 26.00 4.94
CA TRP A 233 17.56 25.75 5.31
C TRP A 233 17.67 24.88 6.57
N SER A 234 16.79 25.05 7.55
CA SER A 234 16.78 24.23 8.76
C SER A 234 16.35 22.79 8.49
N LEU A 235 15.61 22.52 7.41
CA LEU A 235 15.26 21.16 6.99
C LEU A 235 16.44 20.39 6.38
N VAL A 236 17.43 21.06 5.78
CA VAL A 236 18.54 20.39 5.07
C VAL A 236 19.32 19.40 5.97
N PRO A 237 19.73 19.77 7.19
CA PRO A 237 20.39 18.82 8.10
C PRO A 237 19.49 17.64 8.50
N HIS A 238 18.20 17.91 8.75
CA HIS A 238 17.23 16.88 9.14
C HIS A 238 16.99 15.88 8.00
N LEU A 239 16.91 16.36 6.75
CA LEU A 239 16.87 15.52 5.56
C LEU A 239 18.12 14.64 5.45
N GLY A 240 19.30 15.21 5.75
CA GLY A 240 20.55 14.46 5.80
C GLY A 240 20.50 13.31 6.83
N HIS A 241 20.03 13.58 8.05
CA HIS A 241 19.88 12.54 9.08
C HIS A 241 18.88 11.45 8.67
N THR A 242 17.71 11.83 8.14
CA THR A 242 16.72 10.86 7.65
C THR A 242 17.27 10.03 6.49
N LEU A 243 18.03 10.64 5.58
CA LEU A 243 18.65 9.95 4.45
C LEU A 243 19.69 8.94 4.91
N VAL A 244 20.58 9.32 5.85
CA VAL A 244 21.62 8.41 6.38
C VAL A 244 20.98 7.24 7.14
N ILE A 245 20.00 7.52 8.00
CA ILE A 245 19.29 6.47 8.75
C ILE A 245 18.53 5.54 7.78
N GLY A 246 17.82 6.10 6.81
CA GLY A 246 17.11 5.33 5.79
C GLY A 246 18.05 4.49 4.92
N ALA A 247 19.15 5.07 4.45
CA ALA A 247 20.15 4.38 3.64
C ALA A 247 20.80 3.24 4.43
N SER A 248 21.21 3.49 5.67
CA SER A 248 21.81 2.45 6.52
C SER A 248 20.85 1.27 6.77
N GLY A 249 19.57 1.55 7.09
CA GLY A 249 18.54 0.52 7.24
C GLY A 249 18.31 -0.27 5.95
N ALA A 250 18.26 0.42 4.80
CA ALA A 250 18.11 -0.21 3.49
C ALA A 250 19.30 -1.09 3.12
N THR A 251 20.54 -0.64 3.35
CA THR A 251 21.74 -1.43 3.10
C THR A 251 21.74 -2.71 3.92
N VAL A 252 21.44 -2.63 5.22
CA VAL A 252 21.39 -3.82 6.09
C VAL A 252 20.28 -4.77 5.65
N ALA A 253 19.09 -4.27 5.31
CA ALA A 253 17.97 -5.09 4.83
C ALA A 253 18.31 -5.81 3.52
N VAL A 254 18.98 -5.13 2.58
CA VAL A 254 19.41 -5.70 1.29
C VAL A 254 20.52 -6.72 1.49
N CYS A 255 21.54 -6.44 2.31
CA CYS A 255 22.60 -7.40 2.62
C CYS A 255 22.04 -8.67 3.27
N LEU A 256 21.12 -8.53 4.22
CA LEU A 256 20.46 -9.68 4.86
C LEU A 256 19.60 -10.47 3.86
N GLY A 257 18.80 -9.76 3.05
CA GLY A 257 17.98 -10.36 2.00
C GLY A 257 18.82 -11.12 0.97
N LEU A 258 19.93 -10.54 0.53
CA LEU A 258 20.86 -11.17 -0.41
C LEU A 258 21.56 -12.39 0.21
N ALA A 259 22.05 -12.28 1.45
CA ALA A 259 22.71 -13.39 2.14
C ALA A 259 21.79 -14.61 2.27
N LEU A 260 20.53 -14.40 2.62
CA LEU A 260 19.53 -15.47 2.71
C LEU A 260 19.11 -16.00 1.34
N ALA A 261 19.05 -15.13 0.32
CA ALA A 261 18.75 -15.56 -1.05
C ALA A 261 19.86 -16.43 -1.63
N LEU A 262 21.13 -16.10 -1.38
CA LEU A 262 22.29 -16.90 -1.80
C LEU A 262 22.46 -18.19 -0.99
N ALA A 263 22.02 -18.20 0.27
CA ALA A 263 22.04 -19.40 1.08
C ALA A 263 20.94 -20.40 0.66
N ARG A 264 19.90 -19.96 -0.08
CA ARG A 264 18.71 -20.74 -0.42
C ARG A 264 19.08 -22.09 -1.04
N GLY A 265 18.60 -23.17 -0.44
CA GLY A 265 18.90 -24.55 -0.86
C GLY A 265 20.17 -25.16 -0.25
N ARG A 266 20.98 -24.40 0.49
CA ARG A 266 22.18 -24.92 1.19
C ARG A 266 21.91 -25.41 2.62
N THR A 267 20.87 -24.88 3.27
CA THR A 267 20.52 -25.26 4.66
C THR A 267 19.00 -25.30 4.86
N THR A 268 18.54 -26.10 5.83
CA THR A 268 17.12 -26.21 6.21
C THR A 268 16.66 -25.03 7.08
N LEU A 269 17.58 -24.25 7.65
CA LEU A 269 17.29 -23.10 8.52
C LEU A 269 16.79 -21.85 7.78
N ILE A 270 16.85 -21.83 6.46
CA ILE A 270 16.45 -20.66 5.66
C ILE A 270 14.93 -20.57 5.57
N GLU A 271 14.23 -21.70 5.56
CA GLU A 271 12.78 -21.70 5.55
C GLU A 271 12.20 -20.98 6.78
N PRO A 272 12.52 -21.35 8.03
CA PRO A 272 12.03 -20.61 9.20
C PRO A 272 12.50 -19.14 9.22
N ALA A 273 13.72 -18.84 8.77
CA ALA A 273 14.22 -17.46 8.69
C ALA A 273 13.38 -16.60 7.71
N THR A 274 13.07 -17.13 6.52
CA THR A 274 12.23 -16.42 5.53
C THR A 274 10.79 -16.26 6.00
N TRP A 275 10.25 -17.21 6.78
CA TRP A 275 8.95 -17.08 7.43
C TRP A 275 8.97 -15.97 8.50
N ALA A 276 10.02 -15.88 9.32
CA ALA A 276 10.18 -14.83 10.32
C ALA A 276 10.31 -13.44 9.69
N MET A 277 11.02 -13.29 8.57
CA MET A 277 11.10 -12.00 7.85
C MET A 277 9.75 -11.57 7.30
N GLN A 278 9.04 -12.51 6.69
CA GLN A 278 7.67 -12.30 6.20
C GLN A 278 6.71 -11.95 7.34
N ALA A 279 7.01 -12.39 8.56
CA ALA A 279 6.27 -12.05 9.75
C ALA A 279 6.42 -10.58 10.12
N GLY A 280 7.66 -10.07 10.06
CA GLY A 280 7.98 -8.68 10.35
C GLY A 280 7.24 -7.70 9.45
N TYR A 281 7.11 -8.01 8.15
CA TYR A 281 6.38 -7.19 7.18
C TYR A 281 4.86 -7.10 7.46
N ALA A 282 4.30 -8.09 8.14
CA ALA A 282 2.88 -8.12 8.49
C ALA A 282 2.52 -7.17 9.64
N LEU A 283 3.51 -6.77 10.44
CA LEU A 283 3.29 -5.99 11.64
C LEU A 283 2.98 -4.54 11.27
N PRO A 284 1.93 -3.95 11.86
CA PRO A 284 1.73 -2.52 11.77
C PRO A 284 2.96 -1.77 12.27
N GLY A 285 3.41 -0.75 11.53
CA GLY A 285 4.61 0.01 11.88
C GLY A 285 4.54 0.59 13.31
N THR A 286 3.34 0.94 13.78
CA THR A 286 3.09 1.40 15.15
C THR A 286 3.29 0.30 16.21
N ILE A 287 2.89 -0.94 15.91
CA ILE A 287 3.09 -2.09 16.80
C ILE A 287 4.58 -2.44 16.85
N LEU A 288 5.24 -2.46 15.69
CA LEU A 288 6.67 -2.72 15.62
C LEU A 288 7.46 -1.64 16.38
N ALA A 289 7.11 -0.37 16.22
CA ALA A 289 7.73 0.73 16.95
C ALA A 289 7.60 0.53 18.47
N LEU A 290 6.40 0.21 18.95
CA LEU A 290 6.16 -0.04 20.37
C LEU A 290 6.94 -1.25 20.90
N ALA A 291 6.97 -2.35 20.14
CA ALA A 291 7.71 -3.55 20.50
C ALA A 291 9.21 -3.25 20.60
N ILE A 292 9.76 -2.52 19.63
CA ILE A 292 11.18 -2.15 19.61
C ILE A 292 11.50 -1.18 20.74
N VAL A 293 10.72 -0.12 20.96
CA VAL A 293 10.96 0.82 22.06
C VAL A 293 10.92 0.10 23.40
N THR A 294 9.91 -0.73 23.63
CA THR A 294 9.79 -1.50 24.87
C THR A 294 10.94 -2.49 25.05
N PHE A 295 11.36 -3.15 23.97
CA PHE A 295 12.48 -4.09 23.99
C PHE A 295 13.80 -3.36 24.29
N VAL A 296 14.09 -2.26 23.59
CA VAL A 296 15.31 -1.48 23.77
C VAL A 296 15.38 -0.92 25.18
N LEU A 297 14.30 -0.31 25.69
CA LEU A 297 14.26 0.23 27.05
C LEU A 297 14.46 -0.85 28.13
N ARG A 298 14.12 -2.11 27.86
CA ARG A 298 14.27 -3.21 28.84
C ARG A 298 15.60 -3.95 28.72
N VAL A 299 16.06 -4.21 27.49
CA VAL A 299 17.17 -5.13 27.21
C VAL A 299 18.45 -4.38 26.87
N ALA A 300 18.34 -3.26 26.16
CA ALA A 300 19.50 -2.47 25.72
C ALA A 300 19.25 -0.97 25.92
N PRO A 301 19.12 -0.48 27.19
CA PRO A 301 18.78 0.92 27.45
C PRO A 301 19.80 1.89 26.85
N TRP A 302 21.07 1.47 26.74
CA TRP A 302 22.14 2.23 26.10
C TRP A 302 21.85 2.57 24.62
N ALA A 303 20.99 1.81 23.96
CA ALA A 303 20.61 2.02 22.57
C ALA A 303 19.37 2.91 22.41
N SER A 304 18.68 3.30 23.49
CA SER A 304 17.40 4.03 23.41
C SER A 304 17.52 5.37 22.68
N ASP A 305 18.63 6.07 22.90
CA ASP A 305 18.85 7.44 22.40
C ASP A 305 19.70 7.45 21.12
N THR A 306 19.81 6.30 20.44
CA THR A 306 20.62 6.12 19.24
C THR A 306 19.75 5.84 18.00
N ALA A 307 20.36 5.77 16.81
CA ALA A 307 19.67 5.38 15.59
C ALA A 307 19.35 3.87 15.51
N ILE A 308 19.89 3.05 16.42
CA ILE A 308 19.77 1.59 16.40
C ILE A 308 18.31 1.10 16.36
N PRO A 309 17.38 1.62 17.20
CA PRO A 309 15.98 1.18 17.18
C PRO A 309 15.31 1.43 15.83
N ILE A 310 15.63 2.55 15.17
CA ILE A 310 15.07 2.93 13.88
C ILE A 310 15.64 2.06 12.76
N ILE A 311 16.94 1.77 12.80
CA ILE A 311 17.59 0.86 11.85
C ILE A 311 17.00 -0.54 12.01
N MET A 312 16.85 -1.04 13.24
CA MET A 312 16.20 -2.33 13.51
C MET A 312 14.77 -2.38 12.95
N ALA A 313 13.98 -1.33 13.19
CA ALA A 313 12.62 -1.24 12.67
C ALA A 313 12.61 -1.30 11.14
N SER A 314 13.52 -0.55 10.50
CA SER A 314 13.69 -0.51 9.05
C SER A 314 14.06 -1.87 8.49
N VAL A 315 15.00 -2.59 9.12
CA VAL A 315 15.38 -3.94 8.70
C VAL A 315 14.20 -4.89 8.80
N ILE A 316 13.46 -4.89 9.92
CA ILE A 316 12.32 -5.81 10.10
C ILE A 316 11.21 -5.54 9.07
N LEU A 317 10.92 -4.28 8.75
CA LEU A 317 9.95 -3.90 7.73
C LEU A 317 10.42 -4.22 6.31
N PHE A 318 11.67 -3.95 5.96
CA PHE A 318 12.11 -4.00 4.57
C PHE A 318 12.89 -5.26 4.18
N ALA A 319 13.26 -6.12 5.13
CA ALA A 319 14.03 -7.33 4.81
C ALA A 319 13.23 -8.32 3.95
N ALA A 320 11.92 -8.48 4.15
CA ALA A 320 11.12 -9.38 3.32
C ALA A 320 11.00 -8.89 1.85
N PRO A 321 10.64 -7.63 1.56
CA PRO A 321 10.72 -7.07 0.22
C PRO A 321 12.13 -7.19 -0.41
N ALA A 322 13.17 -6.92 0.37
CA ALA A 322 14.56 -7.02 -0.09
C ALA A 322 14.93 -8.46 -0.48
N PHE A 323 14.57 -9.44 0.34
CA PHE A 323 14.76 -10.86 0.04
C PHE A 323 14.01 -11.27 -1.23
N GLN A 324 12.73 -10.87 -1.37
CA GLN A 324 11.95 -11.16 -2.57
C GLN A 324 12.61 -10.59 -3.83
N ALA A 325 13.02 -9.33 -3.80
CA ALA A 325 13.71 -8.67 -4.91
C ALA A 325 15.02 -9.40 -5.27
N CYS A 326 15.83 -9.78 -4.28
CA CYS A 326 17.08 -10.52 -4.50
C CYS A 326 16.80 -11.90 -5.13
N THR A 327 15.79 -12.63 -4.65
CA THR A 327 15.45 -13.95 -5.22
C THR A 327 14.98 -13.83 -6.67
N THR A 328 14.14 -12.85 -6.98
CA THR A 328 13.69 -12.63 -8.37
C THR A 328 14.84 -12.24 -9.31
N ALA A 329 15.82 -11.49 -8.80
CA ALA A 329 16.99 -11.11 -9.58
C ALA A 329 17.91 -12.32 -9.85
N ILE A 330 18.10 -13.19 -8.85
CA ILE A 330 18.90 -14.42 -8.99
C ILE A 330 18.20 -15.40 -9.96
N ASP A 331 16.89 -15.60 -9.82
CA ASP A 331 16.10 -16.50 -10.68
C ASP A 331 16.04 -16.02 -12.15
N ALA A 332 16.33 -14.74 -12.41
CA ALA A 332 16.39 -14.17 -13.76
C ALA A 332 17.74 -14.41 -14.47
N VAL A 333 18.79 -14.81 -13.75
CA VAL A 333 20.08 -15.16 -14.35
C VAL A 333 19.98 -16.57 -14.95
N PRO A 334 20.17 -16.75 -16.26
CA PRO A 334 20.13 -18.08 -16.87
C PRO A 334 21.23 -18.95 -16.25
N ALA A 335 20.88 -20.19 -15.89
CA ALA A 335 21.86 -21.17 -15.41
C ALA A 335 22.90 -21.40 -16.51
N VAL A 336 24.17 -21.11 -16.19
CA VAL A 336 25.34 -21.41 -17.03
C VAL A 336 25.70 -22.87 -16.89
#